data_AF-A0A7V9G210-F1
#
_entry.id   AF-A0A7V9G210-F1
#
_cell.length_a   1.000
_cell.length_b   1.000
_cell.length_c   1.000
_cell.angle_alpha   90.00
_cell.angle_beta   90.00
_cell.angle_gamma   90.00
#
_symmetry.space_group_name_H-M   'P 1'
#
loop_
_entity.id
_entity.type
_entity.pdbx_description
1 polymer ?
#
loop_
_entity_poly.entity_id
_entity_poly.type
_entity_poly.pdbx_seq_one_letter_code
_entity_poly.pdbx_strand_id
1 'polypeptide(L)'
;MRLYPEVPAARLRTLRRDVTALALLGLLAWIGLEVHDAVEALTVLGEGVEDAGGAVQGGFDAVAGSVGGAPVIGDRLAEGLRAAGES
;
A
#
# COMPACT_ATOMS: atom_id res chain seq x y z
N MET A 1 33.11 17.76 -44.55
CA MET A 1 32.10 16.92 -43.86
C MET A 1 30.80 17.69 -43.82
N ARG A 2 29.74 17.13 -44.41
CA ARG A 2 28.48 17.83 -44.68
C ARG A 2 27.45 17.33 -43.66
N LEU A 3 27.01 18.24 -42.78
CA LEU A 3 26.46 17.91 -41.47
C LEU A 3 24.91 17.80 -41.42
N TYR A 4 24.19 17.81 -42.55
CA TYR A 4 22.73 17.58 -42.52
C TYR A 4 22.17 17.20 -43.90
N PRO A 5 21.22 16.24 -44.00
CA PRO A 5 20.49 15.98 -45.24
C PRO A 5 19.39 17.02 -45.48
N GLU A 6 19.32 17.51 -46.71
CA GLU A 6 18.53 18.66 -47.16
C GLU A 6 17.08 18.27 -47.58
N VAL A 7 16.47 17.29 -46.90
CA VAL A 7 15.16 16.74 -47.29
C VAL A 7 14.07 17.07 -46.24
N PRO A 8 13.15 18.02 -46.50
CA PRO A 8 12.15 18.49 -45.54
C PRO A 8 11.23 17.38 -45.00
N ALA A 9 10.91 16.39 -45.83
CA ALA A 9 10.02 15.27 -45.49
C ALA A 9 10.60 14.33 -44.42
N ALA A 10 11.94 14.22 -44.31
CA ALA A 10 12.58 13.37 -43.31
C ALA A 10 12.55 14.03 -41.91
N ARG A 11 12.63 15.37 -41.85
CA ARG A 11 12.70 16.13 -40.60
C ARG A 11 11.42 16.05 -39.78
N LEU A 12 10.26 16.14 -40.44
CA LEU A 12 8.96 16.05 -39.77
C LEU A 12 8.71 14.66 -39.18
N ARG A 13 9.20 13.61 -39.86
CA ARG A 13 9.08 12.22 -39.40
C ARG A 13 9.93 11.95 -38.17
N THR A 14 11.17 12.47 -38.14
CA THR A 14 12.04 12.37 -36.96
C THR A 14 11.47 13.15 -35.80
N LEU A 15 11.02 14.39 -36.01
CA LEU A 15 10.41 15.20 -34.96
C LEU A 15 9.17 14.51 -34.36
N ARG A 16 8.30 13.95 -35.19
CA ARG A 16 7.13 13.19 -34.72
C ARG A 16 7.57 11.99 -33.87
N ARG A 17 8.56 11.23 -34.33
CA ARG A 17 9.06 10.05 -33.61
C ARG A 17 9.63 10.45 -32.25
N ASP A 18 10.41 11.52 -32.20
CA ASP A 18 11.04 12.00 -30.96
C ASP A 18 9.98 12.54 -29.99
N VAL A 19 8.98 13.28 -30.48
CA VAL A 19 7.82 13.73 -29.69
C VAL A 19 7.03 12.53 -29.17
N THR A 20 6.77 11.52 -29.99
CA THR A 20 6.09 10.29 -29.55
C THR A 20 6.90 9.56 -28.48
N ALA A 21 8.23 9.46 -28.65
CA ALA A 21 9.09 8.84 -27.66
C ALA A 21 9.07 9.62 -26.33
N LEU A 22 9.18 10.94 -26.38
CA LEU A 22 9.09 11.80 -25.19
C LEU A 22 7.72 11.70 -24.51
N ALA A 23 6.64 11.65 -25.30
CA ALA A 23 5.28 11.48 -24.77
C ALA A 23 5.12 10.11 -24.08
N LEU A 24 5.65 9.04 -24.67
CA LEU A 24 5.63 7.70 -24.07
C LEU A 24 6.47 7.64 -22.79
N LEU A 25 7.65 8.27 -22.79
CA LEU A 25 8.49 8.35 -21.60
C LEU A 25 7.80 9.14 -20.48
N GLY A 26 7.16 10.26 -20.80
CA GLY A 26 6.38 11.04 -19.85
C GLY A 26 5.18 10.26 -19.30
N LEU A 27 4.46 9.56 -20.16
CA LEU A 27 3.33 8.70 -19.75
C LEU A 27 3.79 7.56 -18.84
N LEU A 28 4.89 6.89 -19.18
CA LEU A 28 5.42 5.79 -18.37
C LEU A 28 5.91 6.29 -17.02
N ALA A 29 6.60 7.44 -16.99
CA ALA A 29 7.02 8.08 -15.75
C ALA A 29 5.81 8.45 -14.88
N TRP A 30 4.75 9.00 -15.47
CA TRP A 30 3.51 9.29 -14.75
C TRP A 30 2.91 8.03 -14.13
N ILE A 31 2.74 6.96 -14.91
CA ILE A 31 2.20 5.70 -14.42
C ILE A 31 3.06 5.14 -13.29
N GLY A 32 4.40 5.24 -13.41
CA GLY A 32 5.31 4.81 -12.36
C GLY A 32 5.14 5.56 -11.05
N LEU A 33 4.93 6.89 -11.10
CA LEU A 33 4.67 7.71 -9.92
C LEU A 33 3.33 7.35 -9.29
N GLU A 34 2.26 7.24 -10.08
CA GLU A 34 0.93 6.87 -9.56
C GLU A 34 0.96 5.50 -8.86
N VAL A 35 1.66 4.53 -9.45
CA VAL A 35 1.84 3.20 -8.83
C VAL A 35 2.65 3.29 -7.55
N HIS A 36 3.69 4.12 -7.51
CA HIS A 36 4.49 4.33 -6.30
C HIS A 36 3.65 4.92 -5.17
N ASP A 37 2.87 5.96 -5.48
CA ASP A 37 1.98 6.64 -4.52
C ASP A 37 0.90 5.67 -4.02
N ALA A 38 0.34 4.84 -4.90
CA ALA A 38 -0.63 3.82 -4.52
C ALA A 38 -0.02 2.76 -3.58
N VAL A 39 1.24 2.35 -3.81
CA VAL A 39 1.95 1.42 -2.93
C VAL A 39 2.29 2.08 -1.58
N GLU A 40 2.68 3.35 -1.58
CA GLU A 40 2.92 4.10 -0.35
C GLU A 40 1.64 4.27 0.49
N ALA A 41 0.50 4.47 -0.17
CA ALA A 41 -0.81 4.48 0.49
C ALA A 41 -1.15 3.11 1.13
N LEU A 42 -0.74 2.01 0.50
CA LEU A 42 -0.93 0.66 1.08
C LEU A 42 -0.06 0.44 2.32
N THR A 43 1.15 1.00 2.38
CA THR A 43 1.97 0.94 3.60
C THR A 43 1.31 1.67 4.77
N VAL A 44 0.77 2.87 4.54
CA VAL A 44 0.03 3.63 5.57
C VAL A 44 -1.24 2.91 6.02
N LEU A 45 -1.94 2.23 5.09
CA LEU A 45 -3.10 1.41 5.45
C LEU A 45 -2.72 0.19 6.30
N GLY A 46 -1.55 -0.41 6.05
CA GLY A 46 -1.00 -1.51 6.85
C GLY A 46 -0.80 -1.11 8.32
N GLU A 47 -0.15 0.02 8.56
CA GLU A 47 0.01 0.58 9.92
C GLU A 47 -1.34 0.89 10.58
N GLY A 48 -2.30 1.45 9.84
CA GLY A 48 -3.63 1.73 10.37
C GLY A 48 -4.43 0.47 10.77
N VAL A 49 -4.25 -0.65 10.06
CA VAL A 49 -4.87 -1.94 10.39
C VAL A 49 -4.19 -2.60 11.59
N GLU A 50 -2.87 -2.51 11.68
CA GLU A 50 -2.10 -3.04 12.82
C GLU A 50 -2.45 -2.33 14.12
N ASP A 51 -2.54 -1.00 14.10
CA ASP A 51 -2.99 -0.19 15.24
C ASP A 51 -4.44 -0.54 15.67
N ALA A 52 -5.33 -0.73 14.70
CA ALA A 52 -6.70 -1.16 14.97
C ALA A 52 -6.76 -2.57 15.60
N GLY A 53 -5.93 -3.49 15.11
CA GLY A 53 -5.78 -4.84 15.67
C GLY A 53 -5.26 -4.80 17.11
N GLY A 54 -4.23 -4.00 17.38
CA GLY A 54 -3.67 -3.80 18.71
C GLY A 54 -4.66 -3.18 19.70
N ALA A 55 -5.48 -2.22 19.26
CA ALA A 55 -6.52 -1.63 20.09
C ALA A 55 -7.64 -2.62 20.45
N VAL A 56 -8.03 -3.48 19.50
CA VAL A 56 -9.02 -4.54 19.74
C VAL A 56 -8.46 -5.59 20.70
N GLN A 57 -7.22 -6.03 20.48
CA GLN A 57 -6.55 -6.99 21.37
C GLN A 57 -6.39 -6.43 22.79
N GLY A 58 -5.93 -5.18 22.94
CA GLY A 58 -5.81 -4.51 24.23
C GLY A 58 -7.17 -4.31 24.93
N GLY A 59 -8.23 -4.04 24.17
CA GLY A 59 -9.60 -3.96 24.69
C GLY A 59 -10.09 -5.31 25.23
N PHE A 60 -9.83 -6.41 24.52
CA PHE A 60 -10.17 -7.76 24.99
C PHE A 60 -9.35 -8.18 26.21
N ASP A 61 -8.06 -7.85 26.28
CA ASP A 61 -7.22 -8.10 27.46
C ASP A 61 -7.70 -7.30 28.69
N ALA A 62 -8.09 -6.03 28.50
CA ALA A 62 -8.66 -5.21 29.57
C ALA A 62 -9.99 -5.77 30.08
N VAL A 63 -10.85 -6.23 29.18
CA VAL A 63 -12.12 -6.89 29.53
C VAL A 63 -11.84 -8.22 30.25
N ALA A 64 -10.93 -9.05 29.73
CA ALA A 64 -10.54 -10.31 30.36
C ALA A 64 -9.97 -10.10 31.77
N GLY A 65 -9.13 -9.08 31.98
CA GLY A 65 -8.64 -8.69 33.30
C GLY A 65 -9.75 -8.24 34.25
N SER A 66 -10.75 -7.52 33.75
CA SER A 66 -11.90 -7.09 34.55
C SER A 66 -12.86 -8.22 34.92
N VAL A 67 -13.05 -9.20 34.02
CA VAL A 67 -13.92 -10.36 34.23
C VAL A 67 -13.20 -11.48 35.01
N GLY A 68 -11.87 -11.55 34.95
CA GLY A 68 -11.05 -12.46 35.76
C GLY A 68 -11.15 -12.21 37.28
N GLY A 69 -11.64 -11.04 37.70
CA GLY A 69 -12.00 -10.75 39.08
C GLY A 69 -13.38 -11.25 39.53
N ALA A 70 -14.17 -11.87 38.63
CA ALA A 70 -15.50 -12.36 38.96
C ALA A 70 -15.43 -13.73 39.67
N PRO A 71 -15.88 -13.83 40.93
CA PRO A 71 -15.89 -15.11 41.62
C PRO A 71 -16.83 -16.08 40.89
N VAL A 72 -16.35 -17.30 40.63
CA VAL A 72 -17.05 -18.50 40.11
C VAL A 72 -16.94 -18.78 38.60
N ILE A 73 -16.75 -17.80 37.69
CA ILE A 73 -16.85 -18.04 36.22
C ILE A 73 -15.59 -17.60 35.44
N GLY A 74 -14.70 -16.79 36.02
CA GLY A 74 -13.53 -16.21 35.35
C GLY A 74 -12.60 -17.22 34.66
N ASP A 75 -12.31 -18.34 35.33
CA ASP A 75 -11.39 -19.36 34.80
C ASP A 75 -11.90 -20.02 33.52
N ARG A 76 -13.23 -20.26 33.42
CA ARG A 76 -13.83 -20.88 32.21
C ARG A 76 -13.90 -19.90 31.04
N LEU A 77 -14.03 -18.61 31.32
CA LEU A 77 -14.05 -17.57 30.30
C LEU A 77 -12.65 -17.28 29.76
N ALA A 78 -11.64 -17.28 30.65
CA ALA A 78 -10.23 -17.10 30.29
C ALA A 78 -9.72 -18.23 29.39
N GLU A 79 -10.10 -19.48 29.67
CA GLU A 79 -9.74 -20.64 28.83
C GLU A 79 -10.36 -20.56 27.43
N GLY A 80 -11.64 -20.17 27.33
CA GLY A 80 -12.34 -20.06 26.04
C GLY A 80 -11.78 -18.94 25.14
N LEU A 81 -11.37 -17.82 25.73
CA LEU A 81 -10.73 -16.73 25.00
C LEU A 81 -9.31 -17.09 24.54
N ARG A 82 -8.55 -17.85 25.35
CA ARG A 82 -7.20 -18.32 24.99
C ARG A 82 -7.22 -19.28 23.81
N ALA A 83 -8.18 -20.21 23.80
CA ALA A 83 -8.36 -21.16 22.70
C ALA A 83 -8.78 -20.49 21.38
N ALA A 84 -9.52 -19.38 21.42
CA ALA A 84 -9.94 -18.65 20.23
C ALA A 84 -8.83 -17.77 19.62
N GLY A 85 -7.82 -17.39 20.41
CA GLY A 85 -6.66 -16.63 19.93
C GLY A 85 -5.56 -17.47 19.28
N GLU A 86 -5.60 -18.79 19.46
CA GLU A 86 -4.63 -19.75 18.89
C GLU A 86 -5.07 -20.33 17.53
N SER A 87 -6.22 -19.89 16.99
CA SER A 87 -6.78 -20.30 15.68
C SER A 87 -6.80 -19.17 14.67
#